data_AF-A0A660SKR2-F1
#
_entry.id   AF-A0A660SKR2-F1
#
_cell.length_a   1.000
_cell.length_b   1.000
_cell.length_c   1.000
_cell.angle_alpha   90.00
_cell.angle_beta   90.00
_cell.angle_gamma   90.00
#
_symmetry.space_group_name_H-M   'P 1'
#
loop_
_entity.id
_entity.type
_entity.pdbx_description
1 polymer ?
#
loop_
_entity_poly.entity_id
_entity_poly.type
_entity_poly.pdbx_seq_one_letter_code
_entity_poly.pdbx_strand_id
1 'polypeptide(L)'
;MNKSIIKKYFLLLLFLTILLSSCEQFDNTKNIKIASYFSPNIKDVLIGEIKKAKNTIDIAIYVFTDKDIVDVLNKKANDGIKVRILFGKTSDDFSSSIDESINAKIEKRRDGIHKFESDGIMHNKFMIVDKKTLVSGSYNWTYSANRKNNENIMIINNAQGTVGSFQREFDRMWEKGKIIKVIVIEGIIDLNKLSEVKKYVGSYITGEGTVKSVGYSKRSGTYYLNFGARGKSFTIVMFKRVASKYKNNRGSIFSIKGKRVRCKGKVKYFKKYGYEIILNDYKNLEILSD
;
A
#
# COMPACT_ATOMS: atom_id res chain seq x y z
N MET A 1 -79.21 -5.58 -1.71
CA MET A 1 -77.80 -5.95 -1.44
C MET A 1 -77.31 -5.20 -0.20
N ASN A 2 -76.77 -5.89 0.81
CA ASN A 2 -76.47 -5.32 2.12
C ASN A 2 -75.24 -4.39 2.08
N LYS A 3 -75.37 -3.11 2.43
CA LYS A 3 -74.29 -2.09 2.38
C LYS A 3 -73.04 -2.50 3.16
N SER A 4 -73.20 -3.32 4.20
CA SER A 4 -72.09 -3.88 4.99
C SER A 4 -71.19 -4.83 4.18
N ILE A 5 -71.80 -5.63 3.32
CA ILE A 5 -71.10 -6.61 2.48
C ILE A 5 -70.25 -5.90 1.43
N ILE A 6 -70.81 -4.87 0.79
CA ILE A 6 -70.11 -4.05 -0.22
C ILE A 6 -68.88 -3.37 0.38
N LYS A 7 -69.00 -2.81 1.60
CA LYS A 7 -67.90 -2.14 2.29
C LYS A 7 -66.76 -3.12 2.64
N LYS A 8 -67.10 -4.36 3.01
CA LYS A 8 -66.13 -5.41 3.34
C LYS A 8 -65.33 -5.87 2.11
N TYR A 9 -65.99 -6.04 0.96
CA TYR A 9 -65.31 -6.37 -0.30
C TYR A 9 -64.49 -5.20 -0.85
N PHE A 10 -64.96 -3.96 -0.67
CA PHE A 10 -64.20 -2.77 -1.07
C PHE A 10 -62.90 -2.62 -0.26
N LEU A 11 -62.95 -2.82 1.07
CA LEU A 11 -61.76 -2.84 1.91
C LEU A 11 -60.82 -4.00 1.57
N LEU A 12 -61.34 -5.17 1.22
CA LEU A 12 -60.54 -6.31 0.79
C LEU A 12 -59.83 -6.03 -0.55
N LEU A 13 -60.52 -5.41 -1.52
CA LEU A 13 -59.91 -4.97 -2.79
C LEU A 13 -58.85 -3.87 -2.58
N LEU A 14 -59.10 -2.93 -1.67
CA LEU A 14 -58.13 -1.89 -1.33
C LEU A 14 -56.88 -2.48 -0.67
N PHE A 15 -57.06 -3.47 0.19
CA PHE A 15 -55.94 -4.19 0.81
C PHE A 15 -55.18 -5.06 -0.21
N LEU A 16 -55.88 -5.70 -1.14
CA LEU A 16 -55.28 -6.48 -2.23
C LEU A 16 -54.49 -5.58 -3.20
N THR A 17 -54.99 -4.39 -3.52
CA THR A 17 -54.29 -3.43 -4.38
C THR A 17 -53.06 -2.82 -3.69
N ILE A 18 -53.10 -2.59 -2.38
CA ILE A 18 -51.93 -2.21 -1.60
C ILE A 18 -50.90 -3.35 -1.54
N LEU A 19 -51.34 -4.61 -1.39
CA LEU A 19 -50.47 -5.80 -1.44
C LEU A 19 -49.90 -6.07 -2.84
N LEU A 20 -50.64 -5.77 -3.90
CA LEU A 20 -50.17 -5.89 -5.28
C LEU A 20 -49.23 -4.73 -5.66
N SER A 21 -49.44 -3.52 -5.11
CA SER A 21 -48.53 -2.38 -5.30
C SER A 21 -47.22 -2.53 -4.53
N SER A 22 -47.21 -3.29 -3.42
CA SER A 22 -45.97 -3.71 -2.74
C SER A 22 -45.34 -4.96 -3.35
N CYS A 23 -46.00 -5.57 -4.34
CA CYS A 23 -45.52 -6.67 -5.16
C CYS A 23 -45.10 -6.23 -6.57
N GLU A 24 -45.02 -4.92 -6.84
CA GLU A 24 -44.04 -4.44 -7.82
C GLU A 24 -42.67 -4.58 -7.17
N GLN A 25 -42.08 -5.76 -7.39
CA GLN A 25 -40.64 -5.92 -7.37
C GLN A 25 -40.05 -4.76 -8.16
N PHE A 26 -39.54 -3.77 -7.45
CA PHE A 26 -38.49 -2.91 -7.95
C PHE A 26 -37.38 -3.86 -8.42
N ASP A 27 -37.36 -4.16 -9.71
CA ASP A 27 -36.22 -4.73 -10.39
C ASP A 27 -35.15 -3.63 -10.51
N ASN A 28 -34.70 -3.18 -9.34
CA ASN A 28 -33.58 -2.29 -9.15
C ASN A 28 -32.28 -3.09 -9.04
N THR A 29 -32.28 -4.33 -9.55
CA THR A 29 -31.03 -5.02 -9.84
C THR A 29 -30.40 -4.28 -11.02
N LYS A 30 -29.71 -3.18 -10.73
CA LYS A 30 -28.64 -2.71 -11.62
C LYS A 30 -27.80 -3.95 -11.91
N ASN A 31 -27.89 -4.47 -13.15
CA ASN A 31 -27.28 -5.73 -13.57
C ASN A 31 -25.93 -5.90 -12.86
N ILE A 32 -25.91 -6.81 -11.89
CA ILE A 32 -24.70 -7.10 -11.13
C ILE A 32 -23.72 -7.67 -12.14
N LYS A 33 -22.56 -7.04 -12.29
CA LYS A 33 -21.52 -7.52 -13.19
C LYS A 33 -20.40 -8.11 -12.35
N ILE A 34 -20.08 -9.36 -12.62
CA ILE A 34 -18.99 -10.08 -11.97
C ILE A 34 -18.05 -10.58 -13.06
N ALA A 35 -16.76 -10.28 -12.92
CA ALA A 35 -15.73 -10.75 -13.82
C ALA A 35 -14.53 -11.28 -13.01
N SER A 36 -14.03 -12.45 -13.40
CA SER A 36 -12.87 -13.08 -12.78
C SER A 36 -11.64 -12.92 -13.67
N TYR A 37 -10.50 -12.66 -13.06
CA TYR A 37 -9.22 -12.53 -13.75
C TYR A 37 -8.16 -13.34 -13.01
N PHE A 38 -7.22 -13.87 -13.78
CA PHE A 38 -6.15 -14.72 -13.29
C PHE A 38 -4.78 -14.19 -13.75
N SER A 39 -3.72 -14.54 -13.05
CA SER A 39 -2.35 -14.21 -13.46
C SER A 39 -2.09 -14.64 -14.92
N PRO A 40 -1.29 -13.90 -15.69
CA PRO A 40 -0.39 -12.82 -15.28
C PRO A 40 -0.95 -11.38 -15.45
N ASN A 41 -2.18 -11.21 -15.94
CA ASN A 41 -2.70 -9.91 -16.39
C ASN A 41 -3.47 -9.12 -15.32
N ILE A 42 -3.48 -9.60 -14.07
CA ILE A 42 -4.24 -8.98 -12.96
C ILE A 42 -3.81 -7.54 -12.70
N LYS A 43 -2.51 -7.24 -12.81
CA LYS A 43 -2.00 -5.88 -12.57
C LYS A 43 -2.63 -4.84 -13.49
N ASP A 44 -2.72 -5.13 -14.78
CA ASP A 44 -3.25 -4.18 -15.76
C ASP A 44 -4.75 -3.96 -15.57
N VAL A 45 -5.47 -5.04 -15.23
CA VAL A 45 -6.90 -4.99 -14.86
C VAL A 45 -7.11 -4.11 -13.62
N LEU A 46 -6.31 -4.31 -12.57
CA LEU A 46 -6.38 -3.52 -11.34
C LEU A 46 -6.07 -2.04 -11.58
N ILE A 47 -5.03 -1.73 -12.37
CA ILE A 47 -4.71 -0.37 -12.80
C ILE A 47 -5.87 0.25 -13.57
N GLY A 48 -6.53 -0.52 -14.44
CA GLY A 48 -7.73 -0.11 -15.16
C GLY A 48 -8.86 0.33 -14.24
N GLU A 49 -9.14 -0.43 -13.18
CA GLU A 49 -10.15 -0.07 -12.18
C GLU A 49 -9.78 1.17 -11.36
N ILE A 50 -8.52 1.30 -10.94
CA ILE A 50 -8.03 2.50 -10.25
C ILE A 50 -8.23 3.74 -11.14
N LYS A 51 -7.92 3.63 -12.44
CA LYS A 51 -8.08 4.73 -13.40
C LYS A 51 -9.53 5.17 -13.58
N LYS A 52 -10.52 4.29 -13.36
CA LYS A 52 -11.95 4.63 -13.47
C LYS A 52 -12.48 5.47 -12.30
N ALA A 53 -11.82 5.42 -11.13
CA ALA A 53 -12.25 6.11 -9.91
C ALA A 53 -12.48 7.62 -10.11
N LYS A 54 -13.60 8.12 -9.56
CA LYS A 54 -14.04 9.51 -9.64
C LYS A 54 -14.16 10.23 -8.31
N ASN A 55 -14.27 9.51 -7.19
CA ASN A 55 -14.49 10.09 -5.87
C ASN A 55 -13.60 9.45 -4.80
N THR A 56 -13.64 8.12 -4.68
CA THR A 56 -12.99 7.41 -3.57
C THR A 56 -12.35 6.10 -3.98
N ILE A 57 -11.22 5.77 -3.35
CA ILE A 57 -10.57 4.46 -3.43
C ILE A 57 -10.20 4.03 -2.01
N ASP A 58 -10.74 2.91 -1.55
CA ASP A 58 -10.42 2.31 -0.26
C ASP A 58 -9.75 0.94 -0.48
N ILE A 59 -8.57 0.72 0.10
CA ILE A 59 -7.74 -0.47 -0.18
C ILE A 59 -7.34 -1.15 1.13
N ALA A 60 -7.72 -2.40 1.32
CA ALA A 60 -7.15 -3.27 2.36
C ALA A 60 -6.22 -4.29 1.70
N ILE A 61 -4.93 -4.20 1.98
CA ILE A 61 -3.92 -5.01 1.30
C ILE A 61 -2.87 -5.56 2.27
N TYR A 62 -2.68 -6.87 2.25
CA TYR A 62 -1.71 -7.54 3.12
C TYR A 62 -0.26 -7.13 2.78
N VAL A 63 0.15 -7.31 1.52
CA VAL A 63 1.48 -6.93 1.02
C VAL A 63 1.36 -6.08 -0.24
N PHE A 64 2.02 -4.93 -0.24
CA PHE A 64 2.03 -4.00 -1.37
C PHE A 64 3.44 -3.46 -1.63
N THR A 65 4.02 -3.86 -2.77
CA THR A 65 5.36 -3.44 -3.20
C THR A 65 5.45 -2.99 -4.67
N ASP A 66 4.37 -3.10 -5.44
CA ASP A 66 4.35 -2.73 -6.87
C ASP A 66 4.26 -1.21 -7.08
N LYS A 67 5.32 -0.62 -7.66
CA LYS A 67 5.42 0.83 -7.82
C LYS A 67 4.53 1.39 -8.93
N ASP A 68 4.18 0.62 -9.94
CA ASP A 68 3.36 1.14 -11.04
C ASP A 68 1.92 1.36 -10.55
N ILE A 69 1.44 0.51 -9.64
CA ILE A 69 0.16 0.72 -8.95
C ILE A 69 0.23 1.97 -8.05
N VAL A 70 1.32 2.14 -7.29
CA VAL A 70 1.54 3.34 -6.45
C VAL A 70 1.53 4.62 -7.27
N ASP A 71 2.19 4.64 -8.42
CA ASP A 71 2.26 5.81 -9.29
C ASP A 71 0.86 6.23 -9.79
N VAL A 72 0.01 5.26 -10.15
CA VAL A 72 -1.38 5.54 -10.57
C VAL A 72 -2.23 6.02 -9.40
N LEU A 73 -2.09 5.45 -8.20
CA LEU A 73 -2.78 5.91 -7.00
C LEU A 73 -2.37 7.33 -6.61
N ASN A 74 -1.07 7.63 -6.64
CA ASN A 74 -0.55 8.97 -6.39
C ASN A 74 -1.12 9.98 -7.37
N LYS A 75 -1.20 9.63 -8.66
CA LYS A 75 -1.84 10.48 -9.66
C LYS A 75 -3.31 10.75 -9.29
N LYS A 76 -4.07 9.70 -8.95
CA LYS A 76 -5.47 9.85 -8.54
C LYS A 76 -5.64 10.76 -7.32
N ALA A 77 -4.82 10.59 -6.30
CA ALA A 77 -4.84 11.46 -5.12
C ALA A 77 -4.45 12.92 -5.46
N ASN A 78 -3.54 13.13 -6.41
CA ASN A 78 -3.21 14.46 -6.92
C ASN A 78 -4.36 15.09 -7.69
N ASP A 79 -5.13 14.29 -8.44
CA ASP A 79 -6.34 14.68 -9.15
C ASP A 79 -7.56 14.92 -8.21
N GLY A 80 -7.37 14.85 -6.88
CA GLY A 80 -8.39 15.14 -5.88
C GLY A 80 -9.23 13.93 -5.44
N ILE A 81 -8.93 12.73 -5.93
CA ILE A 81 -9.62 11.51 -5.50
C ILE A 81 -9.18 11.15 -4.08
N LYS A 82 -10.13 10.89 -3.18
CA LYS A 82 -9.82 10.44 -1.82
C LYS A 82 -9.33 9.00 -1.84
N VAL A 83 -8.10 8.76 -1.41
CA VAL A 83 -7.52 7.41 -1.35
C VAL A 83 -7.15 7.06 0.09
N ARG A 84 -7.65 5.93 0.58
CA ARG A 84 -7.29 5.35 1.89
C ARG A 84 -6.68 3.97 1.69
N ILE A 85 -5.53 3.71 2.32
CA ILE A 85 -4.85 2.41 2.25
C ILE A 85 -4.58 1.87 3.64
N LEU A 86 -5.20 0.74 3.95
CA LEU A 86 -4.94 -0.04 5.14
C LEU A 86 -3.98 -1.19 4.82
N PHE A 87 -2.78 -1.12 5.38
CA PHE A 87 -1.75 -2.13 5.20
C PHE A 87 -1.85 -3.22 6.25
N GLY A 88 -1.56 -4.46 5.86
CA GLY A 88 -1.32 -5.55 6.79
C GLY A 88 -0.15 -5.26 7.74
N LYS A 89 -0.18 -5.89 8.91
CA LYS A 89 0.98 -5.99 9.78
C LYS A 89 1.85 -7.14 9.27
N THR A 90 3.12 -6.88 8.97
CA THR A 90 4.11 -7.93 8.70
C THR A 90 5.30 -7.76 9.62
N SER A 91 5.97 -8.86 9.96
CA SER A 91 7.18 -8.90 10.79
C SER A 91 8.33 -8.07 10.21
N ASP A 92 8.39 -7.96 8.88
CA ASP A 92 9.43 -7.22 8.19
C ASP A 92 8.86 -5.94 7.58
N ASP A 93 9.52 -4.82 7.84
CA ASP A 93 9.35 -3.48 7.26
C ASP A 93 9.53 -3.43 5.71
N PHE A 94 9.51 -4.60 5.05
CA PHE A 94 9.62 -4.83 3.61
C PHE A 94 8.27 -4.88 2.89
N SER A 95 7.20 -5.33 3.55
CA SER A 95 5.85 -5.42 2.95
C SER A 95 5.20 -4.07 2.65
N SER A 96 5.82 -3.01 3.17
CA SER A 96 5.45 -1.60 3.09
C SER A 96 6.61 -0.76 2.55
N SER A 97 7.51 -1.38 1.77
CA SER A 97 8.66 -0.68 1.15
C SER A 97 8.26 0.46 0.20
N ILE A 98 6.97 0.62 -0.10
CA ILE A 98 6.42 1.72 -0.88
C ILE A 98 5.78 2.84 -0.05
N ASP A 99 5.77 2.75 1.29
CA ASP A 99 5.20 3.79 2.16
C ASP A 99 5.78 5.19 1.83
N GLU A 100 7.08 5.23 1.50
CA GLU A 100 7.84 6.40 1.06
C GLU A 100 7.46 6.90 -0.34
N SER A 101 7.03 5.98 -1.21
CA SER A 101 6.60 6.32 -2.56
C SER A 101 5.15 6.78 -2.61
N ILE A 102 4.35 6.52 -1.58
CA ILE A 102 2.98 7.04 -1.48
C ILE A 102 2.99 8.49 -1.01
N ASN A 103 2.39 9.36 -1.82
CA ASN A 103 2.29 10.79 -1.53
C ASN A 103 1.48 11.07 -0.24
N ALA A 104 1.66 12.27 0.31
CA ALA A 104 1.01 12.68 1.56
C ALA A 104 -0.51 12.88 1.46
N LYS A 105 -1.07 12.97 0.25
CA LYS A 105 -2.52 13.10 0.02
C LYS A 105 -3.26 11.78 0.18
N ILE A 106 -2.55 10.65 0.15
CA ILE A 106 -3.12 9.33 0.43
C ILE A 106 -3.05 9.08 1.93
N GLU A 107 -4.21 8.85 2.54
CA GLU A 107 -4.28 8.45 3.94
C GLU A 107 -3.81 7.00 4.09
N LYS A 108 -2.92 6.76 5.06
CA LYS A 108 -2.32 5.45 5.29
C LYS A 108 -2.47 5.04 6.74
N ARG A 109 -2.95 3.82 6.97
CA ARG A 109 -2.96 3.19 8.29
C ARG A 109 -2.37 1.79 8.19
N ARG A 110 -1.82 1.32 9.30
CA ARG A 110 -1.45 -0.08 9.46
C ARG A 110 -2.48 -0.75 10.33
N ASP A 111 -2.87 -1.94 9.92
CA ASP A 111 -3.80 -2.76 10.67
C ASP A 111 -3.35 -2.94 12.14
N GLY A 112 -4.35 -2.97 13.01
CA GLY A 112 -4.22 -2.81 14.45
C GLY A 112 -4.62 -4.06 15.24
N ILE A 113 -5.52 -3.86 16.21
CA ILE A 113 -6.00 -4.91 17.12
C ILE A 113 -7.09 -5.72 16.43
N HIS A 114 -6.89 -7.04 16.37
CA HIS A 114 -7.87 -7.99 15.83
C HIS A 114 -9.05 -8.18 16.78
N LYS A 115 -10.22 -8.48 16.22
CA LYS A 115 -11.46 -8.71 16.98
C LYS A 115 -11.37 -9.95 17.89
N PHE A 116 -10.50 -10.88 17.54
CA PHE A 116 -10.21 -12.09 18.29
C PHE A 116 -8.80 -11.90 18.84
N GLU A 117 -8.64 -11.81 20.15
CA GLU A 117 -7.33 -11.63 20.79
C GLU A 117 -6.44 -12.84 20.49
N SER A 118 -5.61 -12.71 19.47
CA SER A 118 -4.44 -13.54 19.18
C SER A 118 -3.63 -12.88 18.05
N ASP A 119 -2.44 -13.41 17.82
CA ASP A 119 -1.43 -13.14 16.79
C ASP A 119 -1.89 -13.17 15.30
N GLY A 120 -3.19 -12.98 15.04
CA GLY A 120 -3.76 -12.88 13.71
C GLY A 120 -3.18 -11.75 12.88
N ILE A 121 -3.42 -11.81 11.57
CA ILE A 121 -2.99 -10.83 10.57
C ILE A 121 -4.16 -10.37 9.71
N MET A 122 -4.19 -9.10 9.27
CA MET A 122 -5.07 -8.68 8.18
C MET A 122 -4.52 -9.22 6.86
N HIS A 123 -5.10 -10.34 6.40
CA HIS A 123 -4.71 -11.02 5.16
C HIS A 123 -5.61 -10.63 3.96
N ASN A 124 -6.38 -9.56 4.06
CA ASN A 124 -7.23 -9.10 2.97
C ASN A 124 -6.41 -8.59 1.79
N LYS A 125 -6.96 -8.76 0.57
CA LYS A 125 -6.52 -8.09 -0.65
C LYS A 125 -7.77 -7.64 -1.41
N PHE A 126 -8.31 -6.48 -1.02
CA PHE A 126 -9.45 -5.91 -1.71
C PHE A 126 -9.32 -4.40 -1.90
N MET A 127 -10.04 -3.90 -2.89
CA MET A 127 -10.17 -2.48 -3.22
C MET A 127 -11.62 -2.15 -3.50
N ILE A 128 -12.10 -1.04 -2.97
CA ILE A 128 -13.43 -0.50 -3.23
C ILE A 128 -13.26 0.83 -3.97
N VAL A 129 -13.84 0.94 -5.16
CA VAL A 129 -13.84 2.17 -5.96
C VAL A 129 -15.23 2.78 -5.94
N ASP A 130 -15.30 4.06 -5.60
CA ASP A 130 -16.50 4.91 -5.58
C ASP A 130 -17.71 4.30 -4.85
N LYS A 131 -17.46 3.43 -3.86
CA LYS A 131 -18.49 2.64 -3.15
C LYS A 131 -19.41 1.84 -4.08
N LYS A 132 -18.93 1.51 -5.29
CA LYS A 132 -19.72 0.85 -6.36
C LYS A 132 -19.07 -0.38 -6.95
N THR A 133 -17.74 -0.42 -6.95
CA THR A 133 -16.96 -1.52 -7.50
C THR A 133 -16.12 -2.12 -6.39
N LEU A 134 -16.22 -3.42 -6.20
CA LEU A 134 -15.34 -4.20 -5.34
C LEU A 134 -14.40 -5.03 -6.21
N VAL A 135 -13.10 -4.95 -5.92
CA VAL A 135 -12.09 -5.88 -6.43
C VAL A 135 -11.58 -6.70 -5.25
N SER A 136 -11.58 -8.02 -5.32
CA SER A 136 -11.11 -8.89 -4.23
C SER A 136 -10.54 -10.20 -4.76
N GLY A 137 -9.55 -10.78 -4.07
CA GLY A 137 -8.98 -12.08 -4.45
C GLY A 137 -7.74 -12.46 -3.65
N SER A 138 -6.90 -13.33 -4.22
CA SER A 138 -5.66 -13.79 -3.59
C SER A 138 -4.48 -12.82 -3.82
N TYR A 139 -4.58 -11.99 -4.86
CA TYR A 139 -3.49 -11.19 -5.41
C TYR A 139 -2.94 -10.13 -4.45
N ASN A 140 -1.77 -10.39 -3.86
CA ASN A 140 -0.96 -9.34 -3.22
C ASN A 140 -0.37 -8.42 -4.30
N TRP A 141 -0.21 -7.13 -4.01
CA TRP A 141 0.22 -6.14 -5.01
C TRP A 141 1.75 -6.12 -5.11
N THR A 142 2.31 -7.22 -5.61
CA THR A 142 3.75 -7.50 -5.61
C THR A 142 4.21 -8.04 -6.95
N TYR A 143 5.50 -7.88 -7.26
CA TYR A 143 6.08 -8.44 -8.48
C TYR A 143 5.90 -9.97 -8.58
N SER A 144 6.07 -10.71 -7.48
CA SER A 144 5.92 -12.17 -7.45
C SER A 144 4.49 -12.60 -7.72
N ALA A 145 3.50 -11.92 -7.15
CA ALA A 145 2.09 -12.21 -7.44
C ALA A 145 1.78 -12.05 -8.93
N ASN A 146 2.39 -11.04 -9.59
CA ASN A 146 2.18 -10.79 -11.01
C ASN A 146 2.88 -11.79 -11.95
N ARG A 147 4.07 -12.26 -11.58
CA ARG A 147 4.98 -12.95 -12.53
C ARG A 147 5.30 -14.39 -12.18
N LYS A 148 5.01 -14.83 -10.96
CA LYS A 148 5.45 -16.13 -10.44
C LYS A 148 4.32 -16.97 -9.86
N ASN A 149 3.35 -16.32 -9.23
CA ASN A 149 2.26 -17.01 -8.55
C ASN A 149 1.03 -17.16 -9.45
N ASN A 150 0.30 -18.25 -9.25
CA ASN A 150 -1.08 -18.37 -9.71
C ASN A 150 -1.97 -17.61 -8.74
N GLU A 151 -2.56 -16.51 -9.20
CA GLU A 151 -3.40 -15.63 -8.40
C GLU A 151 -4.72 -15.39 -9.14
N ASN A 152 -5.74 -14.97 -8.39
CA ASN A 152 -7.02 -14.56 -8.94
C ASN A 152 -7.51 -13.24 -8.31
N ILE A 153 -8.35 -12.54 -9.05
CA ILE A 153 -9.24 -11.48 -8.54
C ILE A 153 -10.63 -11.62 -9.15
N MET A 154 -11.63 -11.09 -8.44
CA MET A 154 -12.97 -10.84 -8.94
C MET A 154 -13.23 -9.34 -8.89
N ILE A 155 -13.82 -8.80 -9.96
CA ILE A 155 -14.39 -7.46 -10.00
C ILE A 155 -15.90 -7.62 -9.94
N ILE A 156 -16.52 -6.97 -8.95
CA ILE A 156 -17.96 -7.00 -8.71
C ILE A 156 -18.46 -5.56 -8.77
N ASN A 157 -19.31 -5.25 -9.74
CA ASN A 157 -19.96 -3.96 -9.90
C ASN A 157 -21.46 -4.06 -9.56
N ASN A 158 -22.03 -2.96 -9.09
CA ASN A 158 -23.48 -2.79 -8.84
C ASN A 158 -24.09 -3.73 -7.79
N ALA A 159 -23.31 -4.58 -7.11
CA ALA A 159 -23.76 -5.39 -5.98
C ALA A 159 -23.70 -4.60 -4.66
N GLN A 160 -24.58 -3.61 -4.49
CA GLN A 160 -24.51 -2.66 -3.35
C GLN A 160 -24.53 -3.34 -1.98
N GLY A 161 -25.25 -4.45 -1.81
CA GLY A 161 -25.22 -5.22 -0.56
C GLY A 161 -23.82 -5.75 -0.23
N THR A 162 -23.15 -6.37 -1.21
CA THR A 162 -21.79 -6.90 -1.06
C THR A 162 -20.75 -5.79 -0.92
N VAL A 163 -20.80 -4.77 -1.78
CA VAL A 163 -19.88 -3.62 -1.73
C VAL A 163 -20.01 -2.89 -0.39
N GLY A 164 -21.25 -2.69 0.08
CA GLY A 164 -21.52 -2.07 1.38
C GLY A 164 -21.01 -2.89 2.57
N SER A 165 -21.09 -4.22 2.52
CA SER A 165 -20.50 -5.10 3.55
C SER A 165 -18.99 -5.00 3.61
N PHE A 166 -18.31 -5.00 2.45
CA PHE A 166 -16.86 -4.79 2.38
C PHE A 166 -16.46 -3.38 2.84
N GLN A 167 -17.27 -2.36 2.51
CA GLN A 167 -17.05 -1.00 2.97
C GLN A 167 -17.12 -0.90 4.50
N ARG A 168 -18.14 -1.48 5.13
CA ARG A 168 -18.26 -1.51 6.59
C ARG A 168 -17.08 -2.23 7.24
N GLU A 169 -16.63 -3.34 6.67
CA GLU A 169 -15.47 -4.05 7.19
C GLU A 169 -14.18 -3.24 7.01
N PHE A 170 -14.00 -2.56 5.87
CA PHE A 170 -12.92 -1.61 5.67
C PHE A 170 -12.93 -0.51 6.74
N ASP A 171 -14.07 0.16 6.93
CA ASP A 171 -14.20 1.26 7.89
C ASP A 171 -13.95 0.79 9.32
N ARG A 172 -14.45 -0.39 9.71
CA ARG A 172 -14.17 -1.01 11.02
C ARG A 172 -12.68 -1.25 11.24
N MET A 173 -11.98 -1.81 10.25
CA MET A 173 -10.52 -2.03 10.35
C MET A 173 -9.76 -0.69 10.30
N TRP A 174 -10.23 0.26 9.50
CA TRP A 174 -9.63 1.58 9.34
C TRP A 174 -9.63 2.35 10.66
N GLU A 175 -10.77 2.41 11.35
CA GLU A 175 -10.92 3.09 12.65
C GLU A 175 -9.95 2.54 13.70
N LYS A 176 -9.76 1.21 13.73
CA LYS A 176 -8.80 0.53 14.63
C LYS A 176 -7.35 0.59 14.13
N GLY A 177 -7.15 0.95 12.87
CA GLY A 177 -5.84 1.04 12.24
C GLY A 177 -4.99 2.14 12.87
N LYS A 178 -3.72 1.85 13.08
CA LYS A 178 -2.75 2.82 13.60
C LYS A 178 -2.26 3.70 12.47
N ILE A 179 -2.26 5.02 12.68
CA ILE A 179 -1.64 5.96 11.75
C ILE A 179 -0.17 5.58 11.59
N ILE A 180 0.28 5.51 10.33
CA ILE A 180 1.71 5.32 10.05
C ILE A 180 2.41 6.65 10.33
N LYS A 181 2.95 6.79 11.54
CA LYS A 181 3.73 7.97 11.94
C LYS A 181 5.10 7.91 11.28
N VAL A 182 5.41 8.93 10.49
CA VAL A 182 6.77 9.18 9.99
C VAL A 182 7.46 10.04 11.04
N ILE A 183 8.43 9.46 11.76
CA ILE A 183 9.26 10.20 12.71
C ILE A 183 10.49 10.68 11.96
N VAL A 184 10.70 12.00 11.92
CA VAL A 184 11.90 12.62 11.35
C VAL A 184 12.72 13.17 12.51
N ILE A 185 13.99 12.75 12.58
CA ILE A 185 14.93 13.26 13.56
C ILE A 185 15.62 14.48 12.97
N GLU A 186 15.52 15.61 13.67
CA GLU A 186 16.21 16.84 13.31
C GLU A 186 17.72 16.74 13.60
N GLY A 187 18.53 17.45 12.81
CA GLY A 187 19.98 17.43 12.91
C GLY A 187 20.68 16.43 11.98
N ILE A 188 22.01 16.37 12.12
CA ILE A 188 22.89 15.52 11.32
C ILE A 188 23.46 14.42 12.22
N ILE A 189 23.21 13.16 11.85
CA ILE A 189 23.70 11.99 12.57
C ILE A 189 25.00 11.48 11.93
N ASP A 190 26.01 11.21 12.74
CA ASP A 190 27.28 10.63 12.28
C ASP A 190 27.12 9.15 11.90
N LEU A 191 27.15 8.85 10.60
CA LEU A 191 27.00 7.53 10.03
C LEU A 191 28.23 6.63 10.25
N ASN A 192 29.39 7.19 10.60
CA ASN A 192 30.55 6.41 11.00
C ASN A 192 30.43 5.91 12.45
N LYS A 193 29.52 6.46 13.27
CA LYS A 193 29.25 6.02 14.66
C LYS A 193 27.97 5.19 14.75
N LEU A 194 28.10 3.87 14.63
CA LEU A 194 26.95 2.96 14.72
C LEU A 194 26.15 3.09 16.04
N SER A 195 26.82 3.45 17.14
CA SER A 195 26.19 3.70 18.44
C SER A 195 25.17 4.84 18.42
N GLU A 196 25.37 5.83 17.55
CA GLU A 196 24.44 6.94 17.34
C GLU A 196 23.29 6.51 16.43
N VAL A 197 23.60 5.88 15.30
CA VAL A 197 22.58 5.48 14.32
C VAL A 197 21.54 4.51 14.90
N LYS A 198 21.98 3.53 15.71
CA LYS A 198 21.08 2.51 16.27
C LYS A 198 19.98 3.07 17.19
N LYS A 199 20.15 4.27 17.74
CA LYS A 199 19.14 4.95 18.58
C LYS A 199 17.88 5.31 17.78
N TYR A 200 17.99 5.37 16.46
CA TYR A 200 16.95 5.91 15.58
C TYR A 200 16.29 4.86 14.67
N VAL A 201 16.40 3.56 14.99
CA VAL A 201 15.69 2.51 14.24
C VAL A 201 14.19 2.83 14.15
N GLY A 202 13.65 2.76 12.94
CA GLY A 202 12.25 3.11 12.66
C GLY A 202 12.02 4.57 12.28
N SER A 203 13.00 5.45 12.51
CA SER A 203 12.91 6.89 12.22
C SER A 203 13.69 7.27 10.96
N TYR A 204 13.30 8.37 10.33
CA TYR A 204 14.04 9.02 9.26
C TYR A 204 15.08 9.95 9.86
N ILE A 205 16.30 9.83 9.36
CA ILE A 205 17.41 10.70 9.76
C ILE A 205 18.00 11.38 8.53
N THR A 206 18.65 12.53 8.76
CA THR A 206 19.72 13.00 7.88
C THR A 206 21.04 12.59 8.52
N GLY A 207 21.86 11.84 7.80
CA GLY A 207 23.15 11.39 8.32
C GLY A 207 24.30 11.74 7.39
N GLU A 208 25.46 12.00 7.98
CA GLU A 208 26.71 12.24 7.26
C GLU A 208 27.80 11.28 7.67
N GLY A 209 28.69 10.95 6.75
CA GLY A 209 29.89 10.20 7.09
C GLY A 209 30.75 9.90 5.88
N THR A 210 31.95 9.39 6.14
CA THR A 210 32.89 8.96 5.10
C THR A 210 32.64 7.49 4.75
N VAL A 211 32.41 7.21 3.46
CA VAL A 211 32.23 5.85 2.97
C VAL A 211 33.58 5.12 2.94
N LYS A 212 33.73 4.06 3.74
CA LYS A 212 34.99 3.31 3.84
C LYS A 212 35.16 2.29 2.72
N SER A 213 34.07 1.68 2.27
CA SER A 213 34.09 0.75 1.14
C SER A 213 32.78 0.72 0.38
N VAL A 214 32.84 0.35 -0.90
CA VAL A 214 31.68 0.15 -1.77
C VAL A 214 31.66 -1.31 -2.22
N GLY A 215 30.66 -2.06 -1.76
CA GLY A 215 30.41 -3.44 -2.20
C GLY A 215 29.41 -3.50 -3.34
N TYR A 216 29.47 -4.58 -4.14
CA TYR A 216 28.52 -4.85 -5.22
C TYR A 216 28.14 -6.33 -5.27
N SER A 217 26.84 -6.61 -5.37
CA SER A 217 26.29 -7.95 -5.59
C SER A 217 25.93 -8.13 -7.06
N LYS A 218 26.67 -8.97 -7.79
CA LYS A 218 26.34 -9.32 -9.19
C LYS A 218 24.97 -10.00 -9.32
N ARG A 219 24.58 -10.80 -8.32
CA ARG A 219 23.29 -11.54 -8.30
C ARG A 219 22.08 -10.61 -8.29
N SER A 220 22.12 -9.55 -7.49
CA SER A 220 20.97 -8.65 -7.28
C SER A 220 21.15 -7.27 -7.93
N GLY A 221 22.35 -6.95 -8.42
CA GLY A 221 22.71 -5.62 -8.87
C GLY A 221 22.69 -4.58 -7.75
N THR A 222 22.88 -5.00 -6.50
CA THR A 222 22.82 -4.13 -5.32
C THR A 222 24.19 -3.59 -4.95
N TYR A 223 24.26 -2.31 -4.63
CA TYR A 223 25.45 -1.65 -4.08
C TYR A 223 25.30 -1.41 -2.58
N TYR A 224 26.42 -1.49 -1.86
CA TYR A 224 26.51 -1.33 -0.41
C TYR A 224 27.59 -0.29 -0.09
N LEU A 225 27.22 0.86 0.46
CA LEU A 225 28.17 1.86 0.96
C LEU A 225 28.37 1.62 2.44
N ASN A 226 29.54 1.09 2.82
CA ASN A 226 29.82 0.72 4.20
C ASN A 226 30.59 1.84 4.90
N PHE A 227 30.15 2.22 6.09
CA PHE A 227 30.76 3.28 6.89
C PHE A 227 31.80 2.76 7.89
N GLY A 228 32.05 1.44 7.90
CA GLY A 228 33.07 0.78 8.71
C GLY A 228 33.24 -0.70 8.32
N ALA A 229 33.68 -1.53 9.27
CA ALA A 229 33.86 -2.96 9.05
C ALA A 229 32.53 -3.68 8.82
N ARG A 230 32.54 -4.70 7.94
CA ARG A 230 31.35 -5.48 7.57
C ARG A 230 30.72 -6.13 8.80
N GLY A 231 29.40 -6.00 8.96
CA GLY A 231 28.65 -6.57 10.08
C GLY A 231 28.77 -5.82 11.42
N LYS A 232 29.66 -4.82 11.51
CA LYS A 232 29.86 -3.98 12.72
C LYS A 232 29.67 -2.49 12.44
N SER A 233 29.13 -2.13 11.28
CA SER A 233 28.96 -0.74 10.86
C SER A 233 27.64 -0.52 10.15
N PHE A 234 27.29 0.75 10.01
CA PHE A 234 26.13 1.18 9.25
C PHE A 234 26.37 1.04 7.74
N THR A 235 25.31 0.69 7.00
CA THR A 235 25.38 0.51 5.55
C THR A 235 24.26 1.27 4.85
N ILE A 236 24.60 1.95 3.75
CA ILE A 236 23.59 2.44 2.80
C ILE A 236 23.47 1.44 1.65
N VAL A 237 22.24 1.01 1.37
CA VAL A 237 21.93 0.01 0.33
C VAL A 237 21.25 0.69 -0.86
N MET A 238 21.78 0.45 -2.07
CA MET A 238 21.18 0.88 -3.33
C MET A 238 20.87 -0.31 -4.22
N PHE A 239 19.59 -0.61 -4.43
CA PHE A 239 19.18 -1.62 -5.40
C PHE A 239 19.42 -1.17 -6.84
N LYS A 240 19.50 -2.15 -7.76
CA LYS A 240 19.81 -1.96 -9.20
C LYS A 240 19.10 -0.76 -9.83
N ARG A 241 17.81 -0.56 -9.57
CA ARG A 241 17.02 0.55 -10.12
C ARG A 241 17.54 1.92 -9.68
N VAL A 242 17.78 2.08 -8.39
CA VAL A 242 18.27 3.35 -7.79
C VAL A 242 19.72 3.58 -8.20
N ALA A 243 20.53 2.52 -8.17
CA ALA A 243 21.92 2.55 -8.63
C ALA A 243 22.04 2.98 -10.10
N SER A 244 21.16 2.50 -10.98
CA SER A 244 21.14 2.89 -12.39
C SER A 244 20.82 4.38 -12.56
N LYS A 245 19.82 4.90 -11.82
CA LYS A 245 19.51 6.33 -11.82
C LYS A 245 20.68 7.16 -11.29
N TYR A 246 21.31 6.75 -10.19
CA TYR A 246 22.50 7.42 -9.67
C TYR A 246 23.60 7.47 -10.75
N LYS A 247 23.93 6.32 -11.37
CA LYS A 247 24.96 6.22 -12.40
C LYS A 247 24.73 7.20 -13.56
N ASN A 248 23.50 7.27 -14.05
CA ASN A 248 23.14 8.13 -15.17
C ASN A 248 23.19 9.62 -14.85
N ASN A 249 23.12 10.01 -13.58
CA ASN A 249 23.05 11.42 -13.16
C ASN A 249 24.29 11.92 -12.41
N ARG A 250 25.05 11.03 -11.77
CA ARG A 250 26.15 11.36 -10.83
C ARG A 250 27.42 10.54 -11.07
N GLY A 251 27.45 9.67 -12.08
CA GLY A 251 28.61 8.86 -12.42
C GLY A 251 28.78 7.61 -11.56
N SER A 252 29.99 7.05 -11.53
CA SER A 252 30.24 5.74 -10.92
C SER A 252 30.00 5.74 -9.40
N ILE A 253 29.19 4.80 -8.91
CA ILE A 253 28.95 4.60 -7.47
C ILE A 253 30.24 4.22 -6.74
N PHE A 254 31.17 3.53 -7.41
CA PHE A 254 32.47 3.18 -6.82
C PHE A 254 33.33 4.41 -6.49
N SER A 255 33.09 5.54 -7.17
CA SER A 255 33.80 6.80 -6.91
C SER A 255 33.45 7.44 -5.55
N ILE A 256 32.42 6.93 -4.87
CA ILE A 256 31.99 7.40 -3.55
C ILE A 256 32.96 6.90 -2.45
N LYS A 257 33.73 5.83 -2.70
CA LYS A 257 34.70 5.31 -1.73
C LYS A 257 35.67 6.43 -1.31
N GLY A 258 35.83 6.60 0.00
CA GLY A 258 36.70 7.60 0.61
C GLY A 258 36.08 8.99 0.73
N LYS A 259 34.92 9.25 0.12
CA LYS A 259 34.26 10.56 0.16
C LYS A 259 33.31 10.67 1.34
N ARG A 260 33.15 11.90 1.84
CA ARG A 260 32.08 12.25 2.76
C ARG A 260 30.76 12.39 1.99
N VAL A 261 29.71 11.81 2.53
CA VAL A 261 28.37 11.85 1.94
C VAL A 261 27.35 12.29 2.97
N ARG A 262 26.25 12.90 2.50
CA ARG A 262 25.02 13.07 3.27
C ARG A 262 23.93 12.17 2.69
N CYS A 263 23.21 11.49 3.56
CA CYS A 263 22.13 10.58 3.22
C CYS A 263 20.87 10.89 4.03
N LYS A 264 19.70 10.82 3.38
CA LYS A 264 18.39 10.88 4.03
C LYS A 264 17.65 9.56 3.87
N GLY A 265 17.14 9.00 4.97
CA GLY A 265 16.35 7.77 4.90
C GLY A 265 15.99 7.17 6.25
N LYS A 266 15.13 6.15 6.20
CA LYS A 266 14.68 5.42 7.39
C LYS A 266 15.74 4.43 7.85
N VAL A 267 16.14 4.52 9.13
CA VAL A 267 17.05 3.54 9.73
C VAL A 267 16.29 2.23 9.97
N LYS A 268 16.81 1.13 9.42
CA LYS A 268 16.26 -0.21 9.59
C LYS A 268 17.28 -1.13 10.24
N TYR A 269 16.80 -2.14 10.96
CA TYR A 269 17.62 -3.21 11.48
C TYR A 269 17.14 -4.54 10.89
N PHE A 270 18.08 -5.30 10.34
CA PHE A 270 17.84 -6.65 9.85
C PHE A 270 18.76 -7.61 10.58
N LYS A 271 18.21 -8.68 11.18
CA LYS A 271 18.99 -9.69 11.92
C LYS A 271 20.19 -10.22 11.12
N LYS A 272 20.05 -10.36 9.80
CA LYS A 272 21.10 -10.87 8.90
C LYS A 272 22.07 -9.80 8.39
N TYR A 273 21.64 -8.55 8.24
CA TYR A 273 22.39 -7.52 7.51
C TYR A 273 22.88 -6.37 8.41
N GLY A 274 22.34 -6.24 9.62
CA GLY A 274 22.67 -5.15 10.55
C GLY A 274 21.81 -3.92 10.32
N TYR A 275 22.40 -2.75 10.57
CA TYR A 275 21.72 -1.46 10.51
C TYR A 275 21.92 -0.80 9.14
N GLU A 276 20.82 -0.47 8.48
CA GLU A 276 20.85 0.00 7.10
C GLU A 276 19.89 1.17 6.85
N ILE A 277 20.23 2.02 5.87
CA ILE A 277 19.26 2.79 5.10
C ILE A 277 19.18 2.16 3.71
N ILE A 278 17.97 1.80 3.27
CA ILE A 278 17.71 1.40 1.89
C ILE A 278 17.29 2.65 1.11
N LEU A 279 18.10 3.08 0.15
CA LEU A 279 17.78 4.24 -0.68
C LEU A 279 16.70 3.89 -1.70
N ASN A 280 15.59 4.63 -1.64
CA ASN A 280 14.48 4.53 -2.60
C ASN A 280 14.58 5.54 -3.76
N ASP A 281 15.32 6.63 -3.55
CA ASP A 281 15.66 7.65 -4.55
C ASP A 281 17.16 8.00 -4.45
N TYR A 282 17.82 8.17 -5.61
CA TYR A 282 19.23 8.53 -5.69
C TYR A 282 19.49 9.96 -5.19
N LYS A 283 18.47 10.83 -5.23
CA LYS A 283 18.55 12.21 -4.75
C LYS A 283 18.80 12.31 -3.23
N ASN A 284 18.45 11.27 -2.49
CA ASN A 284 18.64 11.19 -1.05
C ASN A 284 20.10 10.90 -0.63
N LEU A 285 21.05 10.82 -1.57
CA LEU A 285 22.46 10.59 -1.30
C LEU A 285 23.34 11.57 -2.06
N GLU A 286 23.92 12.54 -1.37
CA GLU A 286 24.83 13.54 -1.94
C GLU A 286 26.27 13.32 -1.47
N ILE A 287 27.21 13.58 -2.36
CA ILE A 287 28.63 13.72 -2.00
C ILE A 287 28.80 15.14 -1.52
N LEU A 288 29.40 15.31 -0.35
CA LEU A 288 29.73 16.63 0.17
C LEU A 288 31.09 17.06 -0.38
N SER A 289 31.21 18.33 -0.76
CA SER A 289 32.50 18.97 -0.96
C SER A 289 33.16 19.09 0.40
N ASP A 290 34.43 18.72 0.48
CA ASP A 290 35.25 19.04 1.66
C ASP A 290 35.46 20.55 1.79
#